data_AF-A0A5F0JMG3-F1
#
_entry.id   AF-A0A5F0JMG3-F1
#
_cell.length_a   1.000
_cell.length_b   1.000
_cell.length_c   1.000
_cell.angle_alpha   90.00
_cell.angle_beta   90.00
_cell.angle_gamma   90.00
#
_symmetry.space_group_name_H-M   'P 1'
#
loop_
_entity.id
_entity.type
_entity.pdbx_description
1 polymer ?
#
loop_
_entity_poly.entity_id
_entity_poly.type
_entity_poly.pdbx_seq_one_letter_code
_entity_poly.pdbx_strand_id
1 'polypeptide(L)'
;MPTDVWVELNRDKRYTDNESAIKAAMMKYGQSPLGIYSAIENHDDGYHIEMRDGFKLTLSPQEIEKSQKRTGIWSPSHPDMAMDVNFMHAASIKRVQLETGLDSFDHALDVVQSGKDVGNGFKRLGLEAYVRRTTWPELRASGGKGVVFAPGGVQFGYDGNVDCCSRRSGITIIRTKGGPTEPYPCDALELT
;
A
#
# COMPACT_ATOMS: atom_id res chain seq x y z
N MET A 1 17.73 -2.56 -4.17
CA MET A 1 16.41 -2.10 -3.70
C MET A 1 15.89 -1.10 -4.70
N PRO A 2 14.59 -1.12 -5.07
CA PRO A 2 14.03 -0.12 -5.98
C PRO A 2 14.19 1.26 -5.37
N THR A 3 14.91 2.16 -6.05
CA THR A 3 15.13 3.56 -5.62
C THR A 3 13.95 4.47 -5.98
N ASP A 4 13.08 3.97 -6.86
CA ASP A 4 12.22 4.78 -7.72
C ASP A 4 10.82 4.92 -7.12
N VAL A 5 10.36 3.83 -6.50
CA VAL A 5 9.10 3.72 -5.73
C VAL A 5 9.02 4.80 -4.65
N TRP A 6 10.17 5.15 -4.05
CA TRP A 6 10.31 6.17 -3.00
C TRP A 6 10.05 7.59 -3.48
N VAL A 7 10.58 7.95 -4.66
CA VAL A 7 10.53 9.34 -5.16
C VAL A 7 9.18 9.63 -5.79
N GLU A 8 8.65 8.67 -6.54
CA GLU A 8 7.49 8.92 -7.40
C GLU A 8 6.16 8.77 -6.65
N LEU A 9 6.03 7.81 -5.73
CA LEU A 9 4.79 7.65 -4.94
C LEU A 9 4.67 8.65 -3.79
N ASN A 10 5.74 9.36 -3.41
CA ASN A 10 5.72 10.37 -2.35
C ASN A 10 5.42 11.80 -2.85
N ARG A 11 5.25 12.02 -4.16
CA ARG A 11 5.07 13.36 -4.75
C ARG A 11 3.90 14.17 -4.17
N ASP A 12 2.86 13.51 -3.63
CA ASP A 12 1.63 14.19 -3.20
C ASP A 12 1.17 13.89 -1.76
N LYS A 13 2.08 13.47 -0.86
CA LYS A 13 1.73 13.15 0.55
C LYS A 13 0.58 12.13 0.66
N ARG A 14 0.60 11.10 -0.18
CA ARG A 14 -0.48 10.11 -0.22
C ARG A 14 -0.36 9.14 0.96
N TYR A 15 -1.13 9.40 2.01
CA TYR A 15 -1.14 8.64 3.27
C TYR A 15 -2.38 7.73 3.36
N THR A 16 -2.67 6.98 2.30
CA THR A 16 -3.73 5.96 2.31
C THR A 16 -3.17 4.63 2.78
N ASP A 17 -4.04 3.78 3.32
CA ASP A 17 -3.68 2.42 3.68
C ASP A 17 -3.20 1.60 2.48
N ASN A 18 -3.87 1.75 1.34
CA ASN A 18 -3.62 0.96 0.15
C ASN A 18 -2.26 1.27 -0.49
N GLU A 19 -1.94 2.54 -0.72
CA GLU A 19 -0.67 2.91 -1.36
C GLU A 19 0.52 2.59 -0.47
N SER A 20 0.38 2.77 0.85
CA SER A 20 1.41 2.39 1.82
C SER A 20 1.66 0.89 1.83
N ALA A 21 0.61 0.07 1.74
CA ALA A 21 0.73 -1.38 1.64
C ALA A 21 1.36 -1.82 0.31
N ILE A 22 1.00 -1.18 -0.81
CA ILE A 22 1.62 -1.44 -2.13
C ILE A 22 3.12 -1.17 -2.08
N LYS A 23 3.55 -0.03 -1.51
CA LYS A 23 4.98 0.28 -1.31
C LYS A 23 5.68 -0.81 -0.51
N ALA A 24 5.08 -1.22 0.61
CA ALA A 24 5.65 -2.28 1.46
C ALA A 24 5.78 -3.61 0.71
N ALA A 25 4.75 -4.00 -0.03
CA ALA A 25 4.73 -5.23 -0.82
C ALA A 25 5.80 -5.20 -1.93
N MET A 26 5.90 -4.09 -2.67
CA MET A 26 6.91 -3.91 -3.73
C MET A 26 8.34 -3.96 -3.18
N MET A 27 8.55 -3.43 -1.98
CA MET A 27 9.84 -3.46 -1.31
C MET A 27 10.21 -4.85 -0.79
N LYS A 28 9.22 -5.67 -0.42
CA LYS A 28 9.44 -7.03 0.13
C LYS A 28 9.57 -8.07 -0.98
N TYR A 29 8.69 -8.03 -1.98
CA TYR A 29 8.51 -9.09 -2.96
C TYR A 29 9.00 -8.72 -4.38
N GLY A 30 9.47 -7.48 -4.57
CA GLY A 30 9.88 -6.95 -5.86
C GLY A 30 8.83 -6.02 -6.46
N GLN A 31 9.26 -5.17 -7.39
CA GLN A 31 8.45 -4.06 -7.91
C GLN A 31 7.19 -4.52 -8.67
N SER A 32 7.26 -5.67 -9.35
CA SER A 32 6.20 -6.16 -10.21
C SER A 32 5.09 -6.88 -9.42
N PRO A 33 3.81 -6.76 -9.83
CA PRO A 33 2.70 -7.55 -9.30
C PRO A 33 2.94 -9.06 -9.36
N LEU A 34 3.77 -9.53 -10.30
CA LEU A 34 4.17 -10.94 -10.43
C LEU A 34 4.93 -11.47 -9.20
N GLY A 35 5.58 -10.58 -8.44
CA GLY A 35 6.20 -10.95 -7.17
C GLY A 35 5.20 -11.02 -6.01
N ILE A 36 4.04 -10.38 -6.13
CA ILE A 36 3.09 -10.15 -5.03
C ILE A 36 1.92 -11.12 -5.10
N TYR A 37 1.28 -11.26 -6.27
CA TYR A 37 0.16 -12.20 -6.47
C TYR A 37 0.66 -13.62 -6.74
N SER A 38 -0.19 -14.62 -6.49
CA SER A 38 0.14 -16.03 -6.74
C SER A 38 0.14 -16.35 -8.23
N ALA A 39 -0.82 -15.80 -8.98
CA ALA A 39 -0.90 -15.93 -10.42
C ALA A 39 -1.55 -14.69 -11.05
N ILE A 40 -1.11 -14.36 -12.27
CA ILE A 40 -1.72 -13.37 -13.14
C ILE A 40 -1.73 -13.96 -14.54
N GLU A 41 -2.92 -14.10 -15.13
CA GLU A 41 -3.10 -14.60 -16.48
C GLU A 41 -3.81 -13.55 -17.33
N ASN A 42 -3.35 -13.38 -18.56
CA ASN A 42 -3.98 -12.48 -19.52
C ASN A 42 -5.01 -13.27 -20.35
N HIS A 43 -6.24 -12.75 -20.39
CA HIS A 43 -7.38 -13.30 -21.11
C HIS A 43 -8.07 -12.19 -21.92
N ASP A 44 -8.95 -12.57 -22.84
CA ASP A 44 -9.66 -11.63 -23.71
C ASP A 44 -10.52 -10.62 -22.93
N ASP A 45 -10.97 -10.99 -21.72
CA ASP A 45 -11.78 -10.17 -20.82
C ASP A 45 -10.97 -9.39 -19.78
N GLY A 46 -9.65 -9.56 -19.74
CA GLY A 46 -8.75 -8.82 -18.85
C GLY A 46 -7.73 -9.73 -18.13
N TYR A 47 -7.34 -9.33 -16.93
CA TYR A 47 -6.34 -10.05 -16.14
C TYR A 47 -7.03 -10.88 -15.06
N HIS A 48 -6.85 -12.19 -15.11
CA HIS A 48 -7.32 -13.10 -14.06
C HIS A 48 -6.22 -13.18 -13.01
N ILE A 49 -6.56 -12.77 -11.79
CA ILE A 49 -5.61 -12.65 -10.67
C ILE A 49 -6.01 -13.64 -9.60
N GLU A 50 -5.04 -14.43 -9.15
CA GLU A 50 -5.13 -15.21 -7.91
C GLU A 50 -4.19 -14.60 -6.87
N MET A 51 -4.76 -14.14 -5.76
CA MET A 51 -4.02 -13.57 -4.64
C MET A 51 -3.44 -14.67 -3.73
N ARG A 52 -2.51 -14.31 -2.84
CA ARG A 52 -1.85 -15.27 -1.92
C ARG A 52 -2.74 -15.83 -0.82
N ASP A 53 -3.88 -15.21 -0.58
CA ASP A 53 -4.93 -15.71 0.31
C ASP A 53 -6.00 -16.52 -0.44
N GLY A 54 -5.78 -16.81 -1.73
CA GLY A 54 -6.70 -17.57 -2.57
C GLY A 54 -7.85 -16.76 -3.15
N PHE A 55 -7.93 -15.45 -2.89
CA PHE A 55 -8.95 -14.60 -3.49
C PHE A 55 -8.73 -14.47 -5.00
N LYS A 56 -9.79 -14.61 -5.80
CA LYS A 56 -9.75 -14.54 -7.27
C LYS A 56 -10.57 -13.38 -7.78
N LEU A 57 -10.03 -12.64 -8.75
CA LEU A 57 -10.75 -11.59 -9.45
C LEU A 57 -10.29 -11.44 -10.89
N THR A 58 -11.16 -10.87 -11.72
CA THR A 58 -10.83 -10.42 -13.08
C THR A 58 -10.77 -8.90 -13.08
N LEU A 59 -9.69 -8.37 -13.64
CA LEU A 59 -9.43 -6.94 -13.74
C LEU A 59 -9.40 -6.51 -15.21
N SER A 60 -10.30 -5.61 -15.59
CA SER A 60 -10.38 -5.10 -16.95
C SER A 60 -9.38 -3.96 -17.22
N PRO A 61 -8.98 -3.73 -18.48
CA PRO A 61 -8.18 -2.57 -18.85
C PRO A 61 -8.82 -1.23 -18.43
N GLN A 62 -10.14 -1.12 -18.50
CA GLN A 62 -10.88 0.09 -18.13
C GLN A 62 -10.81 0.37 -16.61
N GLU A 63 -10.81 -0.66 -15.76
CA GLU A 63 -10.64 -0.51 -14.32
C GLU A 63 -9.23 -0.03 -13.95
N ILE A 64 -8.21 -0.52 -14.66
CA ILE A 64 -6.82 -0.03 -14.51
C ILE A 64 -6.72 1.45 -14.92
N GLU A 65 -7.35 1.83 -16.04
CA GLU A 65 -7.37 3.23 -16.49
C GLU A 65 -8.08 4.15 -15.48
N LYS A 66 -9.22 3.72 -14.93
CA LYS A 66 -9.93 4.44 -13.87
C LYS A 66 -9.08 4.63 -12.62
N SER A 67 -8.38 3.57 -12.21
CA SER A 67 -7.43 3.61 -11.09
C SER A 67 -6.33 4.65 -11.35
N GLN A 68 -5.68 4.62 -12.52
CA GLN A 68 -4.64 5.59 -12.89
C GLN A 68 -5.15 7.03 -12.90
N LYS A 69 -6.33 7.29 -13.50
CA LYS A 69 -6.94 8.63 -13.52
C LYS A 69 -7.18 9.16 -12.11
N ARG A 70 -7.55 8.28 -11.19
CA ARG A 70 -7.87 8.65 -9.81
C ARG A 70 -6.62 8.84 -8.94
N THR A 71 -5.63 7.96 -9.05
CA THR A 71 -4.40 8.07 -8.26
C THR A 71 -3.51 9.22 -8.78
N GLY A 72 -3.56 9.48 -10.09
CA GLY A 72 -2.62 10.38 -10.77
C GLY A 72 -1.19 9.84 -10.80
N ILE A 73 -0.99 8.55 -10.48
CA ILE A 73 0.34 7.94 -10.42
C ILE A 73 0.84 7.73 -11.85
N TRP A 74 1.87 8.49 -12.19
CA TRP A 74 2.54 8.43 -13.48
C TRP A 74 4.00 8.86 -13.28
N SER A 75 4.92 8.20 -14.00
CA SER A 75 6.33 8.56 -14.01
C SER A 75 6.90 8.41 -15.41
N PRO A 76 7.47 9.46 -16.02
CA PRO A 76 8.13 9.35 -17.32
C PRO A 76 9.48 8.62 -17.21
N SER A 77 10.14 8.70 -16.05
CA SER A 77 11.41 8.00 -15.80
C SER A 77 11.20 6.52 -15.46
N HIS A 78 10.04 6.18 -14.87
CA HIS A 78 9.71 4.83 -14.41
C HIS A 78 8.28 4.43 -14.81
N PRO A 79 7.97 4.34 -16.12
CA PRO A 79 6.61 4.07 -16.59
C PRO A 79 6.10 2.70 -16.13
N ASP A 80 6.95 1.67 -16.14
CA ASP A 80 6.57 0.31 -15.73
C ASP A 80 6.17 0.26 -14.25
N MET A 81 6.92 0.97 -13.39
CA MET A 81 6.59 1.10 -11.97
C MET A 81 5.20 1.74 -11.77
N ALA A 82 4.90 2.80 -12.53
CA ALA A 82 3.61 3.45 -12.45
C ALA A 82 2.48 2.52 -12.94
N MET A 83 2.71 1.74 -14.00
CA MET A 83 1.75 0.72 -14.46
C MET A 83 1.51 -0.34 -13.39
N ASP A 84 2.58 -0.88 -12.81
CA ASP A 84 2.54 -1.89 -11.75
C ASP A 84 1.73 -1.41 -10.53
N VAL A 85 1.96 -0.17 -10.08
CA VAL A 85 1.23 0.42 -8.94
C VAL A 85 -0.25 0.60 -9.28
N ASN A 86 -0.57 1.15 -10.45
CA ASN A 86 -1.95 1.37 -10.86
C ASN A 86 -2.72 0.06 -11.01
N PHE A 87 -2.05 -1.01 -11.48
CA PHE A 87 -2.57 -2.37 -11.54
C PHE A 87 -2.93 -2.90 -10.15
N MET A 88 -1.99 -2.85 -9.19
CA MET A 88 -2.24 -3.30 -7.82
C MET A 88 -3.32 -2.47 -7.11
N HIS A 89 -3.34 -1.16 -7.34
CA HIS A 89 -4.36 -0.28 -6.81
C HIS A 89 -5.75 -0.65 -7.35
N ALA A 90 -5.85 -0.94 -8.66
CA ALA A 90 -7.10 -1.37 -9.28
C ALA A 90 -7.57 -2.74 -8.78
N ALA A 91 -6.65 -3.70 -8.57
CA ALA A 91 -6.96 -5.00 -7.97
C ALA A 91 -7.51 -4.85 -6.53
N SER A 92 -6.92 -3.97 -5.71
CA SER A 92 -7.44 -3.66 -4.37
C SER A 92 -8.86 -3.11 -4.41
N ILE A 93 -9.16 -2.18 -5.34
CA ILE A 93 -10.51 -1.63 -5.54
C ILE A 93 -11.48 -2.73 -5.96
N LYS A 94 -11.09 -3.55 -6.94
CA LYS A 94 -11.93 -4.63 -7.44
C LYS A 94 -12.27 -5.63 -6.34
N ARG A 95 -11.30 -5.98 -5.49
CA ARG A 95 -11.55 -6.81 -4.32
C ARG A 95 -12.55 -6.18 -3.36
N VAL A 96 -12.41 -4.89 -3.05
CA VAL A 96 -13.39 -4.17 -2.22
C VAL A 96 -14.78 -4.24 -2.85
N GLN A 97 -14.91 -3.96 -4.15
CA GLN A 97 -16.18 -4.05 -4.86
C GLN A 97 -16.84 -5.43 -4.68
N LEU A 98 -16.07 -6.50 -4.90
CA LEU A 98 -16.56 -7.87 -4.83
C LEU A 98 -16.91 -8.33 -3.41
N GLU A 99 -16.05 -8.03 -2.41
CA GLU A 99 -16.29 -8.42 -1.01
C GLU A 99 -17.49 -7.69 -0.39
N THR A 100 -17.77 -6.46 -0.82
CA THR A 100 -18.82 -5.62 -0.24
C THR A 100 -20.11 -5.60 -1.06
N GLY A 101 -20.09 -6.15 -2.28
CA GLY A 101 -21.22 -6.14 -3.19
C GLY A 101 -21.58 -4.73 -3.71
N LEU A 102 -20.61 -3.81 -3.74
CA LEU A 102 -20.84 -2.46 -4.27
C LEU A 102 -21.19 -2.52 -5.75
N ASP A 103 -22.16 -1.70 -6.13
CA ASP A 103 -22.75 -1.63 -7.47
C ASP A 103 -21.76 -1.24 -8.57
N SER A 104 -20.69 -0.53 -8.20
CA SER A 104 -19.72 0.00 -9.15
C SER A 104 -18.29 0.02 -8.62
N PHE A 105 -17.34 -0.07 -9.55
CA PHE A 105 -15.92 0.09 -9.27
C PHE A 105 -15.62 1.48 -8.71
N ASP A 106 -16.31 2.53 -9.19
CA ASP A 106 -16.07 3.91 -8.75
C ASP A 106 -16.47 4.12 -7.28
N HIS A 107 -17.56 3.48 -6.82
CA HIS A 107 -17.94 3.50 -5.42
C HIS A 107 -16.92 2.74 -4.54
N ALA A 108 -16.44 1.58 -4.98
CA ALA A 108 -15.38 0.86 -4.27
C ALA A 108 -14.06 1.66 -4.23
N LEU A 109 -13.79 2.44 -5.27
CA LEU A 109 -12.62 3.30 -5.36
C LEU A 109 -12.68 4.44 -4.34
N ASP A 110 -13.85 5.03 -4.10
CA ASP A 110 -14.05 6.03 -3.03
C ASP A 110 -13.77 5.43 -1.64
N VAL A 111 -14.17 4.18 -1.41
CA VAL A 111 -13.90 3.44 -0.17
C VAL A 111 -12.40 3.21 0.03
N VAL A 112 -11.69 2.76 -1.02
CA VAL A 112 -10.24 2.52 -0.93
C VAL A 112 -9.49 3.81 -0.62
N GLN A 113 -9.84 4.93 -1.25
CA GLN A 113 -9.12 6.19 -1.06
C GLN A 113 -9.37 6.89 0.28
N SER A 114 -10.52 6.64 0.89
CA SER A 114 -10.83 7.14 2.24
C SER A 114 -10.26 6.24 3.35
N GLY A 115 -9.67 5.10 3.00
CA GLY A 115 -9.10 4.11 3.92
C GLY A 115 -7.93 4.63 4.76
N LYS A 116 -8.00 4.37 6.08
CA LYS A 116 -6.99 4.76 7.08
C LYS A 116 -6.68 3.63 8.07
N ASP A 117 -6.97 2.39 7.69
CA ASP A 117 -6.74 1.22 8.53
C ASP A 117 -5.48 0.48 8.09
N VAL A 118 -4.55 0.22 9.00
CA VAL A 118 -3.24 -0.37 8.67
C VAL A 118 -3.33 -1.79 8.09
N GLY A 119 -4.40 -2.54 8.36
CA GLY A 119 -4.60 -3.91 7.87
C GLY A 119 -5.25 -3.98 6.50
N ASN A 120 -6.17 -3.06 6.20
CA ASN A 120 -6.97 -3.11 4.98
C ASN A 120 -6.13 -3.15 3.70
N GLY A 121 -5.03 -2.38 3.62
CA GLY A 121 -4.17 -2.38 2.45
C GLY A 121 -3.55 -3.77 2.18
N PHE A 122 -3.02 -4.43 3.21
CA PHE A 122 -2.43 -5.77 3.04
C PHE A 122 -3.49 -6.82 2.77
N LYS A 123 -4.65 -6.76 3.43
CA LYS A 123 -5.78 -7.64 3.09
C LYS A 123 -6.17 -7.50 1.63
N ARG A 124 -6.34 -6.28 1.11
CA ARG A 124 -6.73 -6.04 -0.29
C ARG A 124 -5.72 -6.57 -1.31
N LEU A 125 -4.45 -6.70 -0.93
CA LEU A 125 -3.39 -7.32 -1.74
C LEU A 125 -3.28 -8.85 -1.55
N GLY A 126 -4.09 -9.44 -0.67
CA GLY A 126 -4.03 -10.86 -0.30
C GLY A 126 -2.85 -11.23 0.59
N LEU A 127 -2.33 -10.27 1.35
CA LEU A 127 -1.14 -10.41 2.19
C LEU A 127 -1.45 -10.50 3.70
N GLU A 128 -2.72 -10.62 4.09
CA GLU A 128 -3.14 -10.63 5.50
C GLU A 128 -2.47 -11.74 6.34
N ALA A 129 -2.27 -12.93 5.77
CA ALA A 129 -1.57 -14.02 6.45
C ALA A 129 -0.04 -13.84 6.50
N TYR A 130 0.51 -12.85 5.79
CA TYR A 130 1.93 -12.56 5.65
C TYR A 130 2.34 -11.30 6.40
N VAL A 131 1.50 -10.86 7.33
CA VAL A 131 1.79 -9.72 8.20
C VAL A 131 1.73 -10.10 9.65
N ARG A 132 2.67 -9.59 10.44
CA ARG A 132 2.64 -9.65 11.90
C ARG A 132 2.28 -8.27 12.47
N ARG A 133 1.44 -8.28 13.50
CA ARG A 133 1.25 -7.09 14.35
C ARG A 133 2.54 -6.78 15.09
N THR A 134 2.90 -5.49 15.12
CA THR A 134 4.12 -5.00 15.74
C THR A 134 3.92 -3.56 16.18
N THR A 135 4.95 -2.97 16.79
CA THR A 135 5.02 -1.53 17.10
C THR A 135 6.02 -0.83 16.19
N TRP A 136 5.94 0.51 16.08
CA TRP A 136 6.95 1.28 15.35
C TRP A 136 8.39 1.05 15.85
N PRO A 137 8.68 1.08 17.18
CA PRO A 137 10.02 0.78 17.67
C PRO A 137 10.54 -0.59 17.24
N GLU A 138 9.69 -1.62 17.26
CA GLU A 138 10.06 -2.99 16.85
C GLU A 138 10.26 -3.11 15.33
N LEU A 139 9.36 -2.53 14.53
CA LEU A 139 9.50 -2.47 13.06
C LEU A 139 10.80 -1.74 12.66
N ARG A 140 11.15 -0.67 13.39
CA ARG A 140 12.42 0.04 13.20
C ARG A 140 13.61 -0.84 13.60
N ALA A 141 13.55 -1.50 14.75
CA ALA A 141 14.63 -2.33 15.25
C ALA A 141 14.89 -3.56 14.34
N SER A 142 13.84 -4.11 13.71
CA SER A 142 13.94 -5.25 12.79
C SER A 142 14.49 -4.86 11.41
N GLY A 143 14.45 -3.57 11.03
CA GLY A 143 14.65 -3.15 9.63
C GLY A 143 13.54 -3.68 8.71
N GLY A 144 12.39 -4.04 9.28
CA GLY A 144 11.25 -4.62 8.58
C GLY A 144 10.62 -3.66 7.57
N LYS A 145 9.73 -4.22 6.73
CA LYS A 145 8.95 -3.46 5.74
C LYS A 145 7.50 -3.58 6.14
N GLY A 146 6.80 -2.46 6.27
CA GLY A 146 5.47 -2.48 6.85
C GLY A 146 4.71 -1.18 6.68
N VAL A 147 3.55 -1.11 7.33
CA VAL A 147 2.82 0.14 7.48
C VAL A 147 2.68 0.52 8.94
N VAL A 148 2.57 1.82 9.20
CA VAL A 148 2.39 2.41 10.52
C VAL A 148 1.31 3.48 10.46
N PHE A 149 0.48 3.56 11.49
CA PHE A 149 -0.42 4.70 11.66
C PHE A 149 0.37 5.88 12.25
N ALA A 150 0.41 7.00 11.54
CA ALA A 150 1.17 8.20 11.91
C ALA A 150 0.36 9.47 11.61
N PRO A 151 0.77 10.66 12.12
CA PRO A 151 0.06 11.90 11.81
C PRO A 151 -0.12 12.08 10.29
N GLY A 152 -1.37 12.17 9.84
CA GLY A 152 -1.75 12.25 8.41
C GLY A 152 -2.36 10.97 7.82
N GLY A 153 -2.21 9.81 8.48
CA GLY A 153 -2.83 8.54 8.08
C GLY A 153 -1.90 7.34 8.17
N VAL A 154 -2.21 6.30 7.39
CA VAL A 154 -1.37 5.11 7.25
C VAL A 154 -0.22 5.42 6.32
N GLN A 155 0.97 4.98 6.70
CA GLN A 155 2.21 5.31 6.01
C GLN A 155 3.14 4.11 5.92
N PHE A 156 3.92 4.03 4.85
CA PHE A 156 4.95 3.02 4.70
C PHE A 156 6.11 3.28 5.69
N GLY A 157 6.57 2.21 6.33
CA GLY A 157 7.71 2.20 7.23
C GLY A 157 8.79 1.21 6.77
N TYR A 158 10.04 1.68 6.72
CA TYR A 158 11.20 0.84 6.38
C TYR A 158 12.51 1.43 6.91
N ASP A 159 13.38 0.58 7.44
CA ASP A 159 14.77 0.93 7.85
C ASP A 159 14.83 2.20 8.74
N GLY A 160 13.89 2.28 9.69
CA GLY A 160 13.77 3.42 10.61
C GLY A 160 13.23 4.72 10.00
N ASN A 161 12.74 4.69 8.76
CA ASN A 161 12.08 5.81 8.09
C ASN A 161 10.57 5.57 7.92
N VAL A 162 9.80 6.65 7.90
CA VAL A 162 8.36 6.69 7.56
C VAL A 162 8.14 7.79 6.51
N ASP A 163 7.29 7.53 5.52
CA ASP A 163 7.09 8.39 4.34
C ASP A 163 6.86 9.89 4.65
N CYS A 164 6.06 10.28 5.64
CA CYS A 164 5.81 11.71 5.93
C CYS A 164 7.03 12.46 6.51
N CYS A 165 8.07 11.74 6.93
CA CYS A 165 9.18 12.25 7.72
C CYS A 165 10.52 12.10 7.00
N SER A 166 10.54 12.22 5.67
CA SER A 166 11.69 12.02 4.79
C SER A 166 12.83 13.05 4.99
N ARG A 167 13.49 13.02 6.16
CA ARG A 167 14.85 13.50 6.38
C ARG A 167 15.66 12.39 7.04
N ARG A 168 16.81 12.06 6.44
CA ARG A 168 17.89 11.20 7.01
C ARG A 168 18.52 11.76 8.31
N SER A 169 17.96 12.79 8.90
CA SER A 169 18.35 13.25 10.24
C SER A 169 17.64 12.37 11.24
N GLY A 170 18.38 11.78 12.18
CA GLY A 170 17.83 11.07 13.32
C GLY A 170 16.68 11.85 13.95
N ILE A 171 15.44 11.47 13.60
CA ILE A 171 14.28 11.96 14.30
C ILE A 171 14.29 11.17 15.61
N THR A 172 14.84 11.81 16.64
CA THR A 172 14.27 11.62 17.95
C THR A 172 12.89 12.27 17.86
N ILE A 173 11.83 11.46 17.88
CA ILE A 173 10.46 11.97 18.02
C ILE A 173 10.36 12.52 19.45
N ILE A 174 10.91 13.72 19.71
CA ILE A 174 10.70 14.47 20.94
C ILE A 174 9.65 15.52 20.63
N ARG A 175 8.47 15.42 21.26
CA ARG A 175 7.52 16.53 21.30
C ARG A 175 7.88 17.48 22.44
N THR A 176 7.80 18.78 22.15
CA THR A 176 7.64 19.84 23.14
C THR A 176 6.33 19.67 23.93
N LYS A 177 6.41 19.93 25.24
CA LYS A 177 5.41 19.61 26.26
C LYS A 177 4.04 20.27 26.04
N GLY A 178 2.97 19.49 26.18
CA GLY A 178 1.60 19.98 26.40
C GLY A 178 0.50 19.04 25.88
N GLY A 179 0.27 17.90 26.52
CA GLY A 179 -0.82 16.95 26.20
C GLY A 179 -0.36 15.48 26.28
N PRO A 180 -1.26 14.51 26.53
CA PRO A 180 -0.97 13.23 27.20
C PRO A 180 0.23 12.51 26.62
N THR A 181 1.23 12.33 27.47
CA THR A 181 2.54 11.77 27.19
C THR A 181 2.50 10.25 27.22
N GLU A 182 1.87 9.66 26.21
CA GLU A 182 2.19 8.29 25.78
C GLU A 182 2.66 8.36 24.31
N PRO A 183 3.72 7.61 23.93
CA PRO A 183 4.01 7.38 22.51
C PRO A 183 2.72 6.89 21.86
N TYR A 184 2.37 7.30 20.62
CA TYR A 184 1.19 6.77 19.92
C TYR A 184 1.16 5.25 20.13
N PRO A 185 0.24 4.72 20.96
CA PRO A 185 0.06 3.30 20.99
C PRO A 185 -0.69 2.96 19.70
N CYS A 186 -0.40 1.76 19.18
CA CYS A 186 -1.21 0.99 18.26
C CYS A 186 -0.79 0.95 16.78
N ASP A 187 -0.54 -0.30 16.38
CA ASP A 187 -0.82 -0.92 15.10
C ASP A 187 0.12 -0.57 13.95
N ALA A 188 1.37 -1.03 14.05
CA ALA A 188 2.16 -1.29 12.87
C ALA A 188 1.94 -2.73 12.40
N LEU A 189 2.01 -2.94 11.09
CA LEU A 189 2.03 -4.27 10.48
C LEU A 189 3.34 -4.43 9.71
N GLU A 190 4.06 -5.52 9.96
CA GLU A 190 5.30 -5.86 9.25
C GLU A 190 5.07 -7.08 8.36
N LEU A 191 5.53 -7.01 7.11
CA LEU A 191 5.56 -8.15 6.19
C LEU A 191 6.61 -9.17 6.60
N THR A 192 6.16 -10.38 6.93
CA THR A 192 7.01 -11.51 7.35
C THR A 192 7.66 -12.24 6.18
#